data_AF-A0A4W2C5C6-F1
#
_entry.id   AF-A0A4W2C5C6-F1
#
_cell.length_a   1.000
_cell.length_b   1.000
_cell.length_c   1.000
_cell.angle_alpha   90.00
_cell.angle_beta   90.00
_cell.angle_gamma   90.00
#
_symmetry.space_group_name_H-M   'P 1'
#
loop_
_entity.id
_entity.type
_entity.pdbx_description
1 polymer ?
#
loop_
_entity_poly.entity_id
_entity_poly.type
_entity_poly.pdbx_seq_one_letter_code
_entity_poly.pdbx_strand_id
1 'polypeptide(L)'
;MIEGGLQDGHKITVMGRVLSTGESRFSVNFQMDHTDHEIAFHFNPRFEEGGYVVCNTKQLGKWGPEERKMQMPFQKGSLFEICFEVESSAFKVMVNKNIFLYYVHRVPFYQLNAISVKGGVHLSYISFQVRLHPALVPRGWVWGPVPCVGPAV
;
A
#
# COMPACT_ATOMS: atom_id res chain seq x y z
N MET A 1 -6.98 7.81 7.38
CA MET A 1 -8.22 7.02 7.52
C MET A 1 -8.88 6.96 6.16
N ILE A 2 -9.34 5.80 5.72
CA ILE A 2 -10.08 5.63 4.47
C ILE A 2 -11.56 5.56 4.83
N GLU A 3 -12.27 6.68 4.69
CA GLU A 3 -13.70 6.74 5.01
C GLU A 3 -14.50 5.80 4.08
N GLY A 4 -15.30 4.92 4.68
CA GLY A 4 -16.08 3.90 3.94
C GLY A 4 -15.29 2.65 3.50
N GLY A 5 -14.00 2.54 3.87
CA GLY A 5 -13.16 1.39 3.54
C GLY A 5 -12.64 1.38 2.10
N LEU A 6 -11.83 0.37 1.76
CA LEU A 6 -11.35 0.18 0.39
C LEU A 6 -12.45 -0.39 -0.51
N GLN A 7 -12.51 0.09 -1.75
CA GLN A 7 -13.40 -0.43 -2.78
C GLN A 7 -12.60 -0.82 -4.01
N ASP A 8 -13.20 -1.66 -4.85
CA ASP A 8 -12.62 -2.04 -6.14
C ASP A 8 -12.31 -0.81 -6.98
N GLY A 9 -11.11 -0.79 -7.53
CA GLY A 9 -10.59 0.30 -8.33
C GLY A 9 -10.05 1.51 -7.59
N HIS A 10 -10.05 1.51 -6.24
CA HIS A 10 -9.33 2.52 -5.46
C HIS A 10 -7.83 2.41 -5.71
N LYS A 11 -7.14 3.55 -5.70
CA LYS A 11 -5.68 3.61 -5.77
C LYS A 11 -5.12 4.35 -4.57
N ILE A 12 -4.10 3.77 -3.96
CA ILE A 12 -3.37 4.35 -2.85
C ILE A 12 -1.93 4.50 -3.31
N THR A 13 -1.48 5.75 -3.42
CA THR A 13 -0.11 6.04 -3.85
C THR A 13 0.71 6.51 -2.66
N VAL A 14 1.84 5.85 -2.43
CA VAL A 14 2.83 6.17 -1.40
C VAL A 14 4.08 6.67 -2.10
N MET A 15 4.46 7.92 -1.85
CA MET A 15 5.68 8.51 -2.38
C MET A 15 6.65 8.79 -1.24
N GLY A 16 7.93 8.52 -1.47
CA GLY A 16 8.94 8.74 -0.46
C GLY A 16 10.35 8.49 -0.95
N ARG A 17 11.27 8.39 0.01
CA ARG A 17 12.68 8.11 -0.21
C ARG A 17 13.13 6.99 0.71
N VAL A 18 13.78 5.96 0.17
CA VAL A 18 14.44 4.95 1.02
C VAL A 18 15.65 5.60 1.68
N LEU A 19 15.86 5.38 2.97
CA LEU A 19 17.04 5.89 3.66
C LEU A 19 18.33 5.28 3.06
N SER A 20 19.39 6.08 2.98
CA SER A 20 20.69 5.63 2.46
C SER A 20 21.43 4.72 3.44
N THR A 21 21.23 4.94 4.74
CA THR A 21 21.86 4.21 5.84
C THR A 21 20.83 3.87 6.92
N GLY A 22 21.22 3.04 7.90
CA GLY A 22 20.35 2.60 8.97
C GLY A 22 19.60 1.32 8.62
N GLU A 23 18.28 1.32 8.81
CA GLU A 23 17.43 0.13 8.66
C GLU A 23 17.57 -0.56 7.30
N SER A 24 17.54 -1.90 7.32
CA SER A 24 17.62 -2.75 6.13
C SER A 24 16.25 -3.00 5.48
N ARG A 25 15.16 -2.44 6.01
CA ARG A 25 13.81 -2.73 5.57
C ARG A 25 12.86 -1.59 5.85
N PHE A 26 11.77 -1.54 5.10
CA PHE A 26 10.60 -0.74 5.43
C PHE A 26 9.33 -1.53 5.11
N SER A 27 8.19 -1.12 5.64
CA SER A 27 6.92 -1.78 5.36
C SER A 27 5.80 -0.79 5.11
N VAL A 28 4.89 -1.15 4.20
CA VAL A 28 3.57 -0.53 4.06
C VAL A 28 2.53 -1.57 4.46
N ASN A 29 1.67 -1.24 5.41
CA ASN A 29 0.64 -2.14 5.93
C ASN A 29 -0.74 -1.57 5.66
N PHE A 30 -1.64 -2.40 5.14
CA PHE A 30 -3.08 -2.15 5.13
C PHE A 30 -3.73 -2.94 6.26
N GLN A 31 -4.49 -2.26 7.12
CA GLN A 31 -4.98 -2.77 8.40
C GLN A 31 -6.44 -2.37 8.64
N MET A 32 -7.16 -3.19 9.41
CA MET A 32 -8.59 -2.98 9.76
C MET A 32 -8.78 -1.97 10.89
N ASP A 33 -7.77 -1.82 11.73
CA ASP A 33 -7.73 -0.88 12.84
C ASP A 33 -6.34 -0.23 12.94
N HIS A 34 -6.09 0.53 14.00
CA HIS A 34 -4.80 1.16 14.26
C HIS A 34 -3.82 0.23 15.01
N THR A 35 -4.12 -1.06 15.12
CA THR A 35 -3.27 -2.04 15.81
C THR A 35 -2.39 -2.82 14.83
N ASP A 36 -1.29 -3.39 15.34
CA ASP A 36 -0.40 -4.26 14.57
C ASP A 36 -0.83 -5.75 14.62
N HIS A 37 -2.08 -6.05 15.01
CA HIS A 37 -2.57 -7.42 15.16
C HIS A 37 -3.29 -7.95 13.91
N GLU A 38 -3.90 -7.05 13.14
CA GLU A 38 -4.72 -7.35 11.96
C GLU A 38 -4.20 -6.59 10.74
N ILE A 39 -3.24 -7.21 10.04
CA ILE A 39 -2.63 -6.65 8.82
C ILE A 39 -3.11 -7.48 7.63
N ALA A 40 -4.01 -6.90 6.84
CA ALA A 40 -4.54 -7.56 5.65
C ALA A 40 -3.50 -7.74 4.55
N PHE A 41 -2.67 -6.71 4.36
CA PHE A 41 -1.57 -6.75 3.41
C PHE A 41 -0.35 -6.04 3.98
N HIS A 42 0.69 -6.82 4.25
CA HIS A 42 2.03 -6.37 4.63
C HIS A 42 2.91 -6.42 3.40
N PHE A 43 3.33 -5.25 2.89
CA PHE A 43 4.31 -5.13 1.81
C PHE A 43 5.65 -4.69 2.42
N ASN A 44 6.66 -5.57 2.39
CA ASN A 44 7.90 -5.36 3.14
C ASN A 44 9.16 -5.63 2.29
N PRO A 45 9.68 -4.59 1.64
CA PRO A 45 11.01 -4.62 1.02
C PRO A 45 12.12 -4.79 2.06
N ARG A 46 13.00 -5.75 1.82
CA ARG A 46 14.17 -6.07 2.64
C ARG A 46 15.42 -6.01 1.77
N PHE A 47 16.35 -5.13 2.11
CA PHE A 47 17.65 -4.92 1.45
C PHE A 47 18.71 -5.91 1.96
N GLU A 48 18.30 -7.14 2.23
CA GLU A 48 19.11 -8.24 2.76
C GLU A 48 19.31 -9.28 1.66
N GLU A 49 20.42 -10.03 1.68
CA GLU A 49 20.63 -11.19 0.78
C GLU A 49 20.41 -10.89 -0.71
N GLY A 50 20.88 -9.73 -1.20
CA GLY A 50 20.69 -9.30 -2.60
C GLY A 50 19.36 -8.58 -2.87
N GLY A 51 18.47 -8.52 -1.88
CA GLY A 51 17.26 -7.72 -1.89
C GLY A 51 16.03 -8.47 -2.40
N TYR A 52 14.97 -8.45 -1.61
CA TYR A 52 13.69 -9.08 -1.94
C TYR A 52 12.53 -8.34 -1.27
N VAL A 53 11.30 -8.67 -1.69
CA VAL A 53 10.08 -8.14 -1.07
C VAL A 53 9.25 -9.29 -0.51
N VAL A 54 8.86 -9.15 0.77
CA VAL A 54 7.92 -10.06 1.42
C VAL A 54 6.52 -9.47 1.39
N CYS A 55 5.56 -10.30 1.01
CA CYS A 55 4.13 -10.04 1.14
C CYS A 55 3.52 -11.03 2.12
N ASN A 56 2.68 -10.56 3.05
CA ASN A 56 1.98 -11.45 3.98
C ASN A 56 0.72 -10.81 4.56
N THR A 57 -0.04 -11.60 5.32
CA THR A 57 -1.20 -11.20 6.10
C THR A 57 -0.98 -11.65 7.55
N LYS A 58 -1.39 -10.81 8.49
CA LYS A 58 -1.35 -11.09 9.93
C LYS A 58 -2.78 -11.07 10.47
N GLN A 59 -3.21 -12.15 11.10
CA GLN A 59 -4.53 -12.26 11.74
C GLN A 59 -4.34 -12.76 13.17
N LEU A 60 -5.07 -12.18 14.11
CA LEU A 60 -4.98 -12.48 15.54
C LEU A 60 -3.53 -12.44 16.05
N GLY A 61 -2.75 -11.49 15.55
CA GLY A 61 -1.34 -11.34 15.91
C GLY A 61 -0.38 -12.36 15.27
N LYS A 62 -0.86 -13.29 14.43
CA LYS A 62 -0.05 -14.35 13.82
C LYS A 62 0.12 -14.12 12.32
N TRP A 63 1.36 -14.25 11.84
CA TRP A 63 1.66 -14.19 10.42
C TRP A 63 1.22 -15.46 9.69
N GLY A 64 0.65 -15.30 8.51
CA GLY A 64 0.40 -16.39 7.57
C GLY A 64 1.65 -16.81 6.80
N PRO A 65 1.49 -17.61 5.72
CA PRO A 65 2.59 -18.00 4.86
C PRO A 65 3.13 -16.79 4.06
N GLU A 66 4.44 -16.60 4.05
CA GLU A 66 5.08 -15.52 3.28
C GLU A 66 5.03 -15.78 1.78
N GLU A 67 4.74 -14.75 1.00
CA GLU A 67 5.01 -14.70 -0.43
C GLU A 67 6.24 -13.84 -0.66
N ARG A 68 7.29 -14.40 -1.29
CA ARG A 68 8.56 -13.71 -1.51
C ARG A 68 8.77 -13.45 -2.99
N LYS A 69 8.99 -12.18 -3.35
CA LYS A 69 9.47 -11.80 -4.68
C LYS A 69 10.95 -11.48 -4.61
N MET A 70 11.77 -12.32 -5.22
CA MET A 70 13.24 -12.22 -5.26
C MET A 70 13.73 -11.15 -6.23
N GLN A 71 13.13 -9.97 -6.17
CA GLN A 71 13.48 -8.80 -6.94
C GLN A 71 13.36 -7.57 -6.03
N MET A 72 14.34 -6.68 -6.08
CA MET A 72 14.31 -5.42 -5.36
C MET A 72 14.02 -4.26 -6.32
N PRO A 73 12.81 -3.67 -6.29
CA PRO A 73 12.47 -2.55 -7.17
C PRO A 73 12.86 -1.18 -6.58
N PHE A 74 13.48 -1.18 -5.39
CA PHE A 74 13.87 0.04 -4.67
C PHE A 74 15.39 0.14 -4.58
N GLN A 75 15.89 1.37 -4.41
CA GLN A 75 17.30 1.64 -4.17
C GLN A 75 17.45 2.51 -2.93
N LYS A 76 18.39 2.15 -2.04
CA LYS A 76 18.72 2.97 -0.87
C LYS A 76 19.15 4.37 -1.31
N GLY A 77 18.62 5.38 -0.62
CA GLY A 77 18.86 6.79 -0.95
C GLY A 77 18.08 7.31 -2.16
N SER A 78 17.27 6.50 -2.84
CA SER A 78 16.49 6.93 -4.02
C SER A 78 15.03 7.21 -3.68
N LEU A 79 14.41 8.08 -4.49
CA LEU A 79 12.97 8.31 -4.47
C LEU A 79 12.23 7.11 -5.03
N PHE A 80 10.99 6.92 -4.60
CA PHE A 80 10.08 5.92 -5.15
C PHE A 80 8.64 6.42 -5.18
N GLU A 81 7.87 5.79 -6.05
CA GLU A 81 6.41 5.80 -6.07
C GLU A 81 5.92 4.35 -5.96
N ILE A 82 5.05 4.06 -4.98
CA ILE A 82 4.33 2.79 -4.90
C ILE A 82 2.85 3.11 -5.12
N CYS A 83 2.20 2.45 -6.07
CA CYS A 83 0.76 2.51 -6.25
C CYS A 83 0.15 1.14 -5.96
N PHE A 84 -0.74 1.11 -4.97
CA PHE A 84 -1.58 -0.03 -4.63
C PHE A 84 -2.95 0.18 -5.25
N GLU A 85 -3.24 -0.53 -6.33
CA GLU A 85 -4.56 -0.58 -6.95
C GLU A 85 -5.34 -1.75 -6.36
N VAL A 86 -6.49 -1.46 -5.77
CA VAL A 86 -7.41 -2.47 -5.26
C VAL A 86 -8.15 -3.02 -6.47
N GLU A 87 -8.00 -4.31 -6.74
CA GLU A 87 -8.82 -5.05 -7.68
C GLU A 87 -9.73 -6.00 -6.89
N SER A 88 -10.82 -6.48 -7.52
CA SER A 88 -11.79 -7.36 -6.85
C SER A 88 -11.16 -8.63 -6.23
N SER A 89 -10.09 -9.17 -6.82
CA SER A 89 -9.42 -10.40 -6.37
C SER A 89 -8.06 -10.20 -5.70
N ALA A 90 -7.41 -9.05 -5.89
CA ALA A 90 -6.04 -8.82 -5.42
C ALA A 90 -5.72 -7.34 -5.23
N PHE A 91 -4.61 -7.07 -4.52
CA PHE A 91 -3.88 -5.81 -4.68
C PHE A 91 -2.94 -5.94 -5.87
N LYS A 92 -3.06 -5.03 -6.83
CA LYS A 92 -2.06 -4.82 -7.87
C LYS A 92 -1.07 -3.76 -7.41
N VAL A 93 0.20 -4.14 -7.29
CA VAL A 93 1.27 -3.26 -6.81
C VAL A 93 2.13 -2.82 -7.98
N MET A 94 2.23 -1.51 -8.17
CA MET A 94 3.13 -0.88 -9.12
C MET A 94 4.21 -0.11 -8.37
N VAL A 95 5.46 -0.26 -8.79
CA VAL A 95 6.60 0.52 -8.28
C VAL A 95 7.20 1.31 -9.42
N ASN A 96 7.30 2.62 -9.26
CA ASN A 96 7.75 3.56 -10.30
C ASN A 96 7.04 3.30 -11.63
N LYS A 97 5.70 3.23 -11.57
CA LYS A 97 4.79 3.00 -12.71
C LYS A 97 4.87 1.63 -13.40
N ASN A 98 5.74 0.74 -12.94
CA ASN A 98 5.86 -0.62 -13.47
C ASN A 98 5.13 -1.60 -12.57
N ILE A 99 4.35 -2.53 -13.15
CA ILE A 99 3.70 -3.60 -12.38
C ILE A 99 4.80 -4.45 -11.73
N PHE A 100 4.75 -4.54 -10.40
CA PHE A 100 5.71 -5.29 -9.63
C PHE A 100 5.14 -6.64 -9.20
N LEU A 101 3.96 -6.68 -8.56
CA LEU A 101 3.32 -7.93 -8.17
C LEU A 101 1.81 -7.79 -8.01
N TYR A 102 1.15 -8.93 -7.89
CA TYR A 102 -0.23 -9.05 -7.43
C TYR A 102 -0.21 -9.81 -6.10
N TYR A 103 -0.99 -9.35 -5.12
CA TYR A 103 -1.18 -10.03 -3.86
C TYR A 103 -2.65 -10.36 -3.68
N VAL A 104 -3.00 -11.65 -3.74
CA VAL A 104 -4.38 -12.12 -3.64
C VAL A 104 -4.94 -11.80 -2.25
N HIS A 105 -6.18 -11.30 -2.22
CA HIS A 105 -6.83 -10.97 -0.95
C HIS A 105 -7.01 -12.21 -0.08
N ARG A 106 -6.36 -12.23 1.09
CA ARG A 106 -6.55 -13.28 2.11
C ARG A 106 -7.63 -12.94 3.12
N VAL A 107 -7.99 -11.66 3.18
CA VAL A 107 -9.07 -11.11 4.02
C VAL A 107 -9.88 -10.11 3.21
N PRO A 108 -11.13 -9.81 3.59
CA PRO A 108 -11.97 -8.90 2.83
C PRO A 108 -11.44 -7.45 2.87
N PHE A 109 -11.08 -6.90 1.71
CA PHE A 109 -10.45 -5.57 1.62
C PHE A 109 -11.35 -4.41 2.07
N TYR A 110 -12.68 -4.57 2.00
CA TYR A 110 -13.63 -3.51 2.38
C TYR A 110 -13.60 -3.16 3.87
N GLN A 111 -12.96 -3.98 4.71
CA GLN A 111 -12.80 -3.72 6.14
C GLN A 111 -11.58 -2.83 6.45
N LEU A 112 -10.74 -2.53 5.45
CA LEU A 112 -9.47 -1.83 5.64
C LEU A 112 -9.67 -0.32 5.63
N ASN A 113 -9.30 0.33 6.74
CA ASN A 113 -9.51 1.77 6.95
C ASN A 113 -8.22 2.52 7.33
N ALA A 114 -7.11 1.80 7.54
CA ALA A 114 -5.86 2.35 8.00
C ALA A 114 -4.67 1.84 7.16
N ILE A 115 -3.72 2.76 6.94
CA ILE A 115 -2.44 2.48 6.32
C ILE A 115 -1.34 2.90 7.29
N SER A 116 -0.31 2.07 7.47
CA SER A 116 0.87 2.42 8.24
C SER A 116 2.13 2.21 7.42
N VAL A 117 3.07 3.14 7.53
CA VAL A 117 4.39 3.05 6.90
C VAL A 117 5.44 3.09 8.01
N LYS A 118 6.35 2.12 8.01
CA LYS A 118 7.36 1.95 9.08
C LYS A 118 8.73 1.60 8.50
N GLY A 119 9.76 1.88 9.27
CA GLY A 119 11.15 1.48 9.02
C GLY A 119 11.95 2.48 8.20
N GLY A 120 12.94 1.99 7.44
CA GLY A 120 13.97 2.76 6.74
C GLY A 120 13.50 3.60 5.54
N VAL A 121 12.53 4.49 5.76
CA VAL A 121 11.91 5.31 4.72
C VAL A 121 11.54 6.70 5.23
N HIS A 122 11.75 7.72 4.41
CA HIS A 122 11.17 9.05 4.59
C HIS A 122 9.92 9.17 3.71
N LEU A 123 8.76 9.36 4.33
CA LEU A 123 7.49 9.53 3.63
C LEU A 123 7.36 10.97 3.12
N SER A 124 7.04 11.14 1.84
CA SER A 124 6.73 12.45 1.27
C SER A 124 5.22 12.73 1.36
N TYR A 125 4.40 11.85 0.82
CA TYR A 125 2.94 11.91 0.97
C TYR A 125 2.29 10.56 0.66
N ILE A 126 1.04 10.42 1.12
CA ILE A 126 0.14 9.35 0.72
C ILE A 126 -1.08 10.00 0.08
N SER A 127 -1.46 9.57 -1.11
CA SER A 127 -2.66 10.06 -1.80
C SER A 127 -3.63 8.92 -2.07
N PHE A 128 -4.93 9.22 -1.95
CA PHE A 128 -6.02 8.29 -2.22
C PHE A 128 -6.78 8.78 -3.45
N GLN A 129 -6.88 7.94 -4.47
CA GLN A 129 -7.76 8.14 -5.60
C GLN A 129 -8.91 7.15 -5.49
N VAL A 130 -10.06 7.67 -5.05
CA VAL A 130 -11.31 6.93 -4.86
C VAL A 130 -12.04 6.85 -6.21
N ARG A 131 -12.54 5.68 -6.58
CA ARG A 131 -13.48 5.55 -7.69
C ARG A 131 -14.87 5.83 -7.13
N LEU A 132 -15.44 6.97 -7.48
CA LEU A 132 -16.84 7.25 -7.15
C LEU A 132 -17.74 6.30 -7.95
N HIS A 133 -18.71 5.69 -7.26
CA HIS A 133 -19.75 4.92 -7.92
C HIS A 133 -20.50 5.82 -8.91
N PRO A 134 -20.80 5.38 -10.15
CA PRO A 134 -21.44 6.23 -11.17
C PRO A 134 -22.75 6.89 -10.69
N ALA A 135 -23.48 6.22 -9.80
CA ALA A 135 -24.72 6.74 -9.20
C ALA A 135 -24.52 7.94 -8.25
N LEU A 136 -23.31 8.16 -7.74
CA LEU A 136 -22.96 9.29 -6.87
C LEU A 136 -22.31 10.45 -7.64
N VAL A 137 -22.08 10.28 -8.95
CA VAL A 137 -21.55 11.34 -9.83
C VAL A 137 -22.73 12.18 -10.31
N PRO A 138 -22.83 13.48 -9.96
CA PRO A 138 -23.86 14.35 -10.50
C PRO A 138 -23.76 14.37 -12.03
N ARG A 139 -24.91 14.27 -12.73
CA ARG A 139 -24.93 14.33 -14.19
C ARG A 139 -24.23 15.61 -14.66
N GLY A 140 -23.18 15.46 -15.46
CA GLY A 140 -22.42 16.57 -16.06
C GLY A 140 -21.01 16.79 -15.53
N TRP A 141 -20.57 16.05 -14.50
CA TRP A 141 -19.18 16.11 -14.03
C TRP A 141 -18.27 15.15 -14.83
N VAL A 142 -17.17 15.69 -15.37
CA VAL A 142 -16.08 14.91 -15.99
C VAL A 142 -14.99 14.67 -14.96
N TRP A 143 -14.42 13.46 -14.98
CA TRP A 143 -13.38 12.98 -14.07
C TRP A 143 -12.23 13.99 -13.83
N GLY A 144 -11.86 14.17 -12.56
CA GLY A 144 -10.60 14.76 -12.12
C GLY A 144 -10.18 14.13 -10.79
N PRO A 145 -8.88 13.98 -10.51
CA PRO A 145 -8.41 13.46 -9.22
C PRO A 145 -8.91 14.39 -8.11
N VAL A 146 -9.65 13.85 -7.14
CA VAL A 146 -9.95 14.56 -5.89
C VAL A 146 -8.68 14.48 -5.04
N PRO A 147 -7.98 15.59 -4.77
CA PRO A 147 -6.84 15.56 -3.88
C PRO A 147 -7.36 15.40 -2.45
N CYS A 148 -7.36 14.18 -1.93
CA CYS A 148 -7.50 13.95 -0.50
C CYS A 148 -6.16 14.31 0.17
N VAL A 149 -5.96 15.60 0.45
CA VAL A 149 -4.87 16.06 1.33
C VAL A 149 -5.34 15.81 2.76
N GLY A 150 -4.97 14.67 3.33
CA GLY A 150 -5.08 14.45 4.77
C GLY A 150 -3.89 15.10 5.49
N PRO A 151 -4.04 15.62 6.72
CA PRO A 151 -2.91 16.09 7.49
C PRO A 151 -1.98 14.91 7.79
N ALA A 152 -0.67 15.12 7.64
CA ALA A 152 0.33 14.24 8.22
C ALA A 152 0.22 14.38 9.74
N VAL A 153 -0.07 13.27 10.43
CA VAL A 153 0.14 13.14 11.88
C VAL A 153 1.41 12.32 12.10
#